data_AF-A0A0P1EYN9-F1
#
_entry.id   AF-A0A0P1EYN9-F1
#
_cell.length_a   1.000
_cell.length_b   1.000
_cell.length_c   1.000
_cell.angle_alpha   90.00
_cell.angle_beta   90.00
_cell.angle_gamma   90.00
#
_symmetry.space_group_name_H-M   'P 1'
#
loop_
_entity.id
_entity.type
_entity.pdbx_description
1 polymer ?
#
loop_
_entity_poly.entity_id
_entity_poly.type
_entity_poly.pdbx_seq_one_letter_code
_entity_poly.pdbx_strand_id
1 'polypeptide(L)' 'MAQVPSFIIVNDSGAAVRAQLNQVIAALQTLSSGAQEPADTAPGMLWLDTSTSPPTLRYRDSSDSTFEALMDGGGY' A
#
# COMPACT_ATOMS: atom_id res chain seq x y z
N MET A 1 0.03 1.02 -11.96
CA MET A 1 -0.16 1.80 -10.71
C MET A 1 -0.19 0.78 -9.60
N ALA A 2 0.80 0.81 -8.71
CA ALA A 2 0.86 -0.13 -7.61
C ALA A 2 0.33 0.50 -6.30
N GLN A 3 0.13 1.82 -6.25
CA GLN A 3 -0.48 2.55 -5.14
C GLN A 3 -1.72 3.32 -5.62
N VAL A 4 -2.65 3.56 -4.70
CA VAL A 4 -3.83 4.40 -4.90
C VAL A 4 -3.83 5.57 -3.92
N PRO A 5 -4.39 6.73 -4.30
CA PRO A 5 -4.50 7.88 -3.41
C PRO A 5 -5.58 7.70 -2.35
N SER A 6 -6.54 6.77 -2.55
CA SER A 6 -7.50 6.37 -1.53
C SER A 6 -8.06 4.98 -1.80
N PHE A 7 -8.40 4.27 -0.72
CA PHE A 7 -9.18 3.04 -0.70
C PHE A 7 -10.69 3.30 -0.61
N ILE A 8 -11.12 4.55 -0.43
CA ILE A 8 -12.53 4.94 -0.41
C ILE A 8 -13.01 5.12 -1.85
N ILE A 9 -14.05 4.39 -2.21
CA ILE A 9 -14.73 4.53 -3.50
C ILE A 9 -15.85 5.55 -3.32
N VAL A 10 -15.66 6.73 -3.91
CA VAL A 10 -16.67 7.80 -3.85
C VAL A 10 -17.82 7.49 -4.81
N ASN A 11 -19.00 8.05 -4.51
CA ASN A 11 -20.12 7.99 -5.43
C ASN A 11 -19.79 8.80 -6.69
N ASP A 12 -19.86 8.15 -7.85
CA ASP A 12 -19.55 8.73 -9.15
C ASP A 12 -20.31 7.93 -10.24
N SER A 13 -20.14 8.33 -11.50
CA SER A 13 -20.60 7.57 -12.66
C SER A 13 -20.10 6.11 -12.60
N GLY A 14 -20.91 5.16 -13.09
CA GLY A 14 -20.58 3.74 -13.02
C GLY A 14 -19.26 3.36 -13.70
N ALA A 15 -18.86 4.09 -14.74
CA ALA A 15 -17.55 3.90 -15.38
C ALA A 15 -16.39 4.33 -14.48
N ALA A 16 -16.53 5.46 -13.78
CA ALA A 16 -15.53 5.97 -12.84
C ALA A 16 -15.39 5.08 -11.61
N VAL A 17 -16.51 4.62 -11.02
CA VAL A 17 -16.51 3.66 -9.91
C VAL A 17 -15.78 2.37 -10.27
N ARG A 18 -16.02 1.81 -11.46
CA ARG A 18 -15.31 0.62 -11.94
C ARG A 18 -13.81 0.87 -12.13
N ALA A 19 -13.43 2.05 -12.61
CA ALA A 19 -12.02 2.42 -12.74
C ALA A 19 -11.33 2.50 -11.38
N GLN A 20 -11.97 3.15 -10.39
CA GLN A 20 -11.47 3.22 -9.01
C GLN A 20 -11.34 1.83 -8.38
N LEU A 21 -12.35 0.97 -8.54
CA LEU A 21 -12.30 -0.42 -8.06
C LEU A 21 -11.09 -1.18 -8.62
N ASN A 22 -10.86 -1.10 -9.92
CA ASN A 22 -9.73 -1.77 -10.55
C ASN A 22 -8.39 -1.25 -10.03
N GLN A 23 -8.29 0.05 -9.75
CA GLN A 23 -7.09 0.64 -9.16
C GLN A 23 -6.86 0.14 -7.73
N VAL A 24 -7.90 0.10 -6.89
CA VAL A 24 -7.82 -0.40 -5.51
C VAL A 24 -7.42 -1.88 -5.49
N ILE A 25 -8.05 -2.71 -6.31
CA ILE A 25 -7.73 -4.14 -6.40
C ILE A 25 -6.29 -4.36 -6.88
N ALA A 26 -5.84 -3.59 -7.87
CA ALA A 26 -4.45 -3.66 -8.33
C ALA A 26 -3.47 -3.29 -7.22
N ALA A 27 -3.75 -2.24 -6.44
CA ALA A 27 -2.91 -1.85 -5.31
C ALA A 27 -2.86 -2.95 -4.23
N LEU A 28 -4.00 -3.56 -3.88
CA LEU A 28 -4.04 -4.69 -2.94
C LEU A 28 -3.23 -5.89 -3.45
N GLN A 29 -3.36 -6.23 -4.74
CA GLN A 29 -2.60 -7.32 -5.34
C GLN A 29 -1.09 -7.10 -5.25
N THR A 30 -0.64 -5.86 -5.32
CA THR A 30 0.79 -5.50 -5.26
C THR A 30 1.27 -5.08 -3.88
N LEU A 31 0.46 -5.25 -2.82
CA LEU A 31 0.75 -4.74 -1.47
C LEU A 31 1.15 -3.26 -1.49
N SER A 32 0.38 -2.45 -2.22
CA SER A 32 0.63 -1.02 -2.41
C SER A 32 2.06 -0.68 -2.83
N SER A 33 2.72 -1.50 -3.67
CA SER A 33 4.15 -1.38 -3.91
C SER A 33 4.57 -0.03 -4.51
N GLY A 34 5.74 0.47 -4.11
CA GLY A 34 6.22 1.77 -4.56
C GLY A 34 7.50 2.18 -3.86
N ALA A 35 8.17 3.21 -4.38
CA ALA A 35 9.39 3.76 -3.76
C ALA A 35 9.07 4.83 -2.71
N GLN A 36 7.79 5.24 -2.61
CA GLN A 36 7.29 6.19 -1.65
C GLN A 36 6.23 5.53 -0.79
N GLU A 37 6.07 6.02 0.43
CA GLU A 37 5.04 5.57 1.35
C GLU A 37 3.63 5.81 0.74
N PRO A 38 2.70 4.83 0.85
CA PRO A 38 1.32 5.03 0.43
C PRO A 38 0.67 6.24 1.13
N ALA A 39 -0.11 7.02 0.38
CA ALA A 39 -0.76 8.23 0.90
C ALA A 39 -1.97 7.93 1.80
N ASP A 40 -2.72 6.86 1.48
CA ASP A 40 -3.84 6.39 2.30
C ASP A 40 -3.36 5.20 3.13
N THR A 41 -3.14 5.46 4.42
CA THR A 41 -2.62 4.48 5.38
C THR A 41 -3.74 3.94 6.27
N ALA A 42 -3.57 2.70 6.70
CA ALA A 42 -4.42 2.11 7.71
C ALA A 42 -3.56 1.22 8.64
N PRO A 43 -3.91 1.10 9.93
CA PRO A 43 -3.19 0.23 10.84
C PRO A 43 -3.09 -1.20 10.30
N GLY A 44 -1.90 -1.81 10.35
CA GLY A 44 -1.65 -3.17 9.85
C GLY A 44 -1.56 -3.30 8.32
N MET A 45 -1.60 -2.19 7.57
CA MET A 45 -1.40 -2.20 6.12
C MET A 45 -0.01 -2.72 5.73
N LEU A 46 0.05 -3.52 4.68
CA LEU A 46 1.31 -3.97 4.08
C LEU A 46 1.71 -3.07 2.91
N TRP A 47 3.00 -2.77 2.86
CA TRP A 47 3.63 -2.00 1.78
C TRP A 47 4.92 -2.66 1.33
N LEU A 48 5.04 -2.98 0.04
CA LEU A 48 6.31 -3.39 -0.56
C LEU A 48 7.12 -2.15 -0.99
N ASP A 49 8.14 -1.80 -0.20
CA ASP A 49 9.05 -0.71 -0.48
C ASP A 49 10.07 -1.13 -1.55
N THR A 50 10.01 -0.46 -2.70
CA THR A 50 10.88 -0.71 -3.86
C THR A 50 12.03 0.29 -3.97
N SER A 51 12.16 1.20 -3.00
CA SER A 51 13.31 2.11 -2.93
C SER A 51 14.59 1.40 -2.48
N THR A 52 14.46 0.25 -1.82
CA THR A 52 15.56 -0.61 -1.36
C THR A 52 15.84 -1.76 -2.34
N SER A 53 17.07 -2.28 -2.31
CA SER A 53 17.48 -3.45 -3.08
C SER A 53 18.20 -4.44 -2.17
N PRO A 54 17.61 -5.62 -1.86
CA PRO A 54 16.32 -6.12 -2.35
C PRO A 54 15.12 -5.30 -1.79
N PRO A 55 13.97 -5.27 -2.49
CA PRO A 55 12.75 -4.62 -2.00
C PRO A 55 12.36 -5.14 -0.62
N THR A 56 12.00 -4.22 0.28
CA THR A 56 11.70 -4.55 1.68
C THR A 56 10.19 -4.55 1.89
N LEU A 57 9.64 -5.64 2.42
CA LEU A 57 8.25 -5.65 2.87
C LEU A 57 8.14 -4.93 4.21
N ARG A 58 7.26 -3.94 4.28
CA ARG A 58 6.97 -3.13 5.46
C ARG A 58 5.53 -3.30 5.90
N TYR A 59 5.26 -3.10 7.18
CA TYR A 59 3.91 -3.10 7.75
C TYR A 59 3.66 -1.80 8.52
N ARG A 60 2.43 -1.30 8.48
CA ARG A 60 2.00 -0.14 9.26
C ARG A 60 1.76 -0.55 10.70
N ASP A 61 2.32 0.18 11.65
CA ASP A 61 2.10 -0.08 13.07
C ASP A 61 0.61 0.00 13.47
N SER A 62 0.27 -0.52 14.64
CA SER A 62 -1.11 -0.53 15.15
C SER A 62 -1.64 0.85 15.54
N SER A 63 -0.74 1.84 15.67
CA SER A 63 -1.07 3.24 15.90
C SER A 63 -1.26 4.05 14.62
N ASP A 64 -1.11 3.42 13.45
CA ASP A 64 -1.11 4.06 12.13
C ASP A 64 -0.12 5.24 12.01
N SER A 65 1.04 5.14 12.64
CA SER A 65 2.00 6.26 12.73
C SER A 65 3.19 6.10 11.78
N THR A 66 3.71 4.89 11.64
CA THR A 66 4.91 4.60 10.85
C THR A 66 4.83 3.24 10.18
N PHE A 67 5.53 3.08 9.06
CA PHE A 67 5.82 1.77 8.50
C PHE A 67 7.12 1.22 9.10
N GLU A 68 7.11 -0.04 9.48
CA GLU A 68 8.29 -0.76 9.98
C GLU A 68 8.65 -1.90 9.03
N ALA A 69 9.93 -2.27 8.94
CA ALA A 69 10.33 -3.44 8.17
C ALA A 69 9.79 -4.71 8.83
N LEU A 70 9.10 -5.57 8.06
CA LEU A 70 8.57 -6.83 8.60
C LEU A 70 9.70 -7.77 9.03
N MET A 71 10.81 -7.75 8.30
CA MET A 71 12.02 -8.50 8.60
C MET A 71 13.16 -7.48 8.64
N ASP A 72 13.61 -7.13 9.85
CA ASP A 72 14.69 -6.15 10.10
C ASP A 72 16.08 -6.73 9.81
N GLY A 73 16.27 -7.50 8.72
CA GLY A 73 17.57 -8.03 8.29
C GLY A 73 18.39 -8.83 9.32
N GLY A 74 17.85 -9.06 10.53
CA GLY A 74 18.49 -9.76 11.61
C GLY A 74 18.53 -11.23 11.25
N GLY A 75 19.74 -11.73 10.99
CA GLY A 75 19.97 -13.16 10.84
C GLY A 75 19.43 -13.87 12.07
N TYR A 76 18.43 -14.73 11.86
CA TYR A 76 18.05 -15.77 12.81
C TYR A 76 19.11 -16.88 12.82
#